data_AF-A0A3C0IS00-F1
#
_entry.id   AF-A0A3C0IS00-F1
#
_cell.length_a   1.000
_cell.length_b   1.000
_cell.length_c   1.000
_cell.angle_alpha   90.00
_cell.angle_beta   90.00
_cell.angle_gamma   90.00
#
_symmetry.space_group_name_H-M   'P 1'
#
loop_
_entity.id
_entity.type
_entity.pdbx_description
1 polymer ?
#
loop_
_entity_poly.entity_id
_entity_poly.type
_entity_poly.pdbx_seq_one_letter_code
_entity_poly.pdbx_strand_id
1 'polypeptide(L)'
;MFEKNGNDLLTYIHDYQMKKILYLLVAAVTITACSKKSDSTGGGTTPIPPIPPVTTLLQLPAGWKLSSTLGLTFPTGIQVYQFDTTYMGRTTKAFCVAFDSRNTNLEFKPVMAATATTPTAFYNAEPGVVYACINGGFFSGNQSFSTVKYNNTVSAPNVKALTRTFNGNNTSYFPTRAAFGVNSTGAPSAAWIYHVGTGNDLIYSYPIPSPNALNVAPQAIPT
;
A
#
# COMPACT_ATOMS: atom_id res chain seq x y z
N MET A 1 3.54 -36.82 6.51
CA MET A 1 3.39 -38.02 7.35
C MET A 1 4.37 -37.90 8.51
N PHE A 2 3.88 -37.42 9.65
CA PHE A 2 4.42 -37.64 11.01
C PHE A 2 3.26 -37.37 11.96
N GLU A 3 3.02 -38.36 12.81
CA GLU A 3 1.89 -38.54 13.72
C GLU A 3 2.16 -37.75 15.02
N LYS A 4 1.16 -37.00 15.52
CA LYS A 4 1.23 -36.33 16.83
C LYS A 4 0.12 -36.86 17.73
N ASN A 5 0.58 -37.45 18.83
CA ASN A 5 -0.17 -38.11 19.88
C ASN A 5 -1.30 -37.26 20.48
N GLY A 6 -2.42 -37.94 20.72
CA GLY A 6 -3.58 -37.39 21.40
C GLY A 6 -3.30 -37.09 22.87
N ASN A 7 -3.56 -35.84 23.27
CA ASN A 7 -3.83 -35.42 24.64
C ASN A 7 -4.66 -34.11 24.71
N ASP A 8 -5.27 -33.63 23.61
CA ASP A 8 -5.91 -32.31 23.55
C ASP A 8 -7.44 -32.29 23.76
N LEU A 9 -8.08 -33.44 24.04
CA LEU A 9 -9.55 -33.50 24.18
C LEU A 9 -10.06 -33.10 25.58
N LEU A 10 -9.24 -33.18 26.63
CA LEU A 10 -9.65 -32.81 27.99
C LEU A 10 -9.45 -31.31 28.29
N THR A 11 -8.50 -30.64 27.63
CA THR A 11 -8.24 -29.21 27.76
C THR A 11 -9.33 -28.38 27.06
N TYR A 12 -9.90 -28.89 25.96
CA TYR A 12 -10.94 -28.21 25.18
C TYR A 12 -12.31 -28.15 25.89
N ILE A 13 -12.62 -29.14 26.74
CA ILE A 13 -13.91 -29.21 27.46
C ILE A 13 -13.91 -28.29 28.70
N HIS A 14 -12.75 -28.07 29.34
CA HIS A 14 -12.63 -27.12 30.45
C HIS A 14 -12.69 -25.65 29.99
N ASP A 15 -12.09 -25.31 28.84
CA ASP A 15 -12.08 -23.93 28.31
C ASP A 15 -13.44 -23.50 27.74
N TYR A 16 -14.23 -24.45 27.20
CA TYR A 16 -15.57 -24.16 26.67
C TYR A 16 -16.61 -23.88 27.78
N GLN A 17 -16.45 -24.50 28.97
CA GLN A 17 -17.34 -24.29 30.12
C GLN A 17 -16.97 -23.02 30.92
N MET A 18 -15.68 -22.64 30.97
CA MET A 18 -15.22 -21.40 31.62
C MET A 18 -15.60 -20.12 30.87
N LYS A 19 -15.68 -20.16 29.53
CA LYS A 19 -16.15 -19.00 28.74
C LYS A 19 -17.65 -18.71 28.95
N LYS A 20 -18.49 -19.74 29.11
CA LYS A 20 -19.94 -19.52 29.33
C LYS A 20 -20.27 -18.91 30.70
N ILE A 21 -19.44 -19.17 31.72
CA ILE A 21 -19.60 -18.58 33.06
C ILE A 21 -19.08 -17.13 33.10
N LEU A 22 -18.09 -16.79 32.29
CA LEU A 22 -17.58 -15.41 32.20
C LEU A 22 -18.51 -14.47 31.41
N TYR A 23 -19.28 -14.99 30.45
CA TYR A 23 -20.29 -14.21 29.72
C TYR A 23 -21.60 -13.96 30.50
N LEU A 24 -21.77 -14.56 31.68
CA LEU A 24 -22.94 -14.39 32.54
C LEU A 24 -22.73 -13.37 33.68
N LEU A 25 -21.56 -12.75 33.79
CA LEU A 25 -21.20 -11.85 34.91
C LEU A 25 -20.85 -10.40 34.51
N VAL A 26 -21.10 -10.00 33.26
CA VAL A 26 -20.99 -8.60 32.80
C VAL A 26 -22.28 -8.14 32.11
N ALA A 27 -23.42 -8.48 32.72
CA ALA A 27 -24.74 -7.97 32.36
C ALA A 27 -25.30 -7.12 33.52
N ALA A 28 -24.58 -6.06 33.89
CA ALA A 28 -25.08 -5.03 34.81
C ALA A 28 -24.21 -3.76 34.71
N VAL A 29 -24.22 -3.10 33.54
CA VAL A 29 -23.90 -1.67 33.49
C VAL A 29 -25.21 -0.94 33.26
N THR A 30 -25.67 -0.32 34.33
CA THR A 30 -26.85 0.52 34.41
C THR A 30 -26.70 1.72 33.48
N ILE A 31 -27.54 1.77 32.45
CA ILE A 31 -27.84 2.98 31.70
C ILE A 31 -28.62 3.92 32.62
N THR A 32 -27.91 4.83 33.30
CA THR A 32 -28.52 6.08 33.80
C THR A 32 -28.82 6.96 32.60
N ALA A 33 -30.00 6.75 32.00
CA ALA A 33 -30.64 7.72 31.15
C ALA A 33 -31.17 8.85 32.04
N CYS A 34 -30.46 9.98 32.10
CA CYS A 34 -31.06 11.22 32.57
C CYS A 34 -32.13 11.65 31.57
N SER A 35 -33.40 11.33 31.85
CA SER A 35 -34.53 11.98 31.21
C SER A 35 -34.51 13.47 31.59
N LYS A 36 -33.92 14.32 30.75
CA LYS A 36 -34.15 15.76 30.85
C LYS A 36 -35.61 16.02 30.46
N LYS A 37 -36.33 16.59 31.41
CA LYS A 37 -37.66 17.18 31.25
C LYS A 37 -37.62 18.17 30.08
N SER A 38 -38.60 18.09 29.19
CA SER A 38 -38.83 19.08 28.15
C SER A 38 -39.35 20.36 28.79
N ASP A 39 -38.47 21.32 29.06
CA ASP A 39 -38.89 22.69 29.32
C ASP A 39 -38.98 23.42 27.98
N SER A 40 -40.20 23.60 27.51
CA SER A 40 -40.54 24.53 26.44
C SER A 40 -40.40 25.95 26.98
N THR A 41 -39.26 26.59 26.74
CA THR A 41 -39.15 28.06 26.79
C THR A 41 -38.04 28.51 25.84
N GLY A 42 -38.37 29.46 24.96
CA GLY A 42 -37.51 29.91 23.87
C GLY A 42 -36.14 30.42 24.32
N GLY A 43 -35.10 30.10 23.55
CA GLY A 43 -33.74 30.57 23.75
C GLY A 43 -32.82 30.08 22.63
N GLY A 44 -32.20 31.03 21.94
CA GLY A 44 -31.27 30.94 20.81
C GLY A 44 -30.62 29.59 20.48
N THR A 45 -30.64 29.26 19.18
CA THR A 45 -29.74 28.26 18.59
C THR A 45 -28.29 28.64 18.91
N THR A 46 -27.69 28.04 19.92
CA THR A 46 -26.22 28.03 20.07
C THR A 46 -25.64 27.46 18.77
N PRO A 47 -24.81 28.21 18.03
CA PRO A 47 -24.17 27.71 16.83
C PRO A 47 -23.38 26.44 17.19
N ILE A 48 -23.63 25.34 16.47
CA ILE A 48 -22.74 24.19 16.51
C ILE A 48 -21.34 24.73 16.14
N PRO A 49 -20.31 24.54 16.97
CA PRO A 49 -18.98 24.99 16.62
C PRO A 49 -18.60 24.42 15.25
N PRO A 50 -18.08 25.23 14.31
CA PRO A 50 -17.70 24.75 12.99
C PRO A 50 -16.77 23.56 13.16
N ILE A 51 -17.10 22.43 12.51
CA ILE A 51 -16.15 21.32 12.42
C ILE A 51 -14.87 21.90 11.82
N PRO A 52 -13.72 21.80 12.49
CA PRO A 52 -12.49 22.35 11.96
C PRO A 52 -12.23 21.77 10.57
N PRO A 53 -11.87 22.60 9.57
CA PRO A 53 -11.67 22.12 8.22
C PRO A 53 -10.56 21.07 8.21
N VAL A 54 -10.84 19.91 7.59
CA VAL A 54 -9.85 18.84 7.40
C VAL A 54 -8.73 19.40 6.54
N THR A 55 -7.53 19.48 7.10
CA THR A 55 -6.33 19.90 6.34
C THR A 55 -5.98 18.79 5.35
N THR A 56 -5.89 19.13 4.07
CA THR A 56 -5.55 18.18 3.00
C THR A 56 -4.04 17.91 2.97
N LEU A 57 -3.65 16.64 2.82
CA LEU A 57 -2.23 16.24 2.72
C LEU A 57 -1.58 16.70 1.42
N LEU A 58 -2.35 16.76 0.33
CA LEU A 58 -1.91 17.19 -0.98
C LEU A 58 -2.85 18.24 -1.57
N GLN A 59 -2.27 19.16 -2.33
CA GLN A 59 -2.98 20.00 -3.28
C GLN A 59 -2.95 19.32 -4.65
N LEU A 60 -4.11 18.86 -5.13
CA LEU A 60 -4.26 18.20 -6.42
C LEU A 60 -4.84 19.14 -7.47
N PRO A 61 -4.65 18.87 -8.78
CA PRO A 61 -5.25 19.66 -9.85
C PRO A 61 -6.77 19.72 -9.78
N ALA A 62 -7.36 20.68 -10.51
CA ALA A 62 -8.81 20.84 -10.59
C ALA A 62 -9.52 19.52 -10.98
N GLY A 63 -10.67 19.26 -10.35
CA GLY A 63 -11.47 18.04 -10.53
C GLY A 63 -11.20 16.95 -9.49
N TRP A 64 -10.06 16.98 -8.81
CA TRP A 64 -9.81 16.14 -7.63
C TRP A 64 -10.50 16.70 -6.39
N LYS A 65 -11.07 15.81 -5.58
CA LYS A 65 -11.70 16.16 -4.30
C LYS A 65 -11.34 15.12 -3.24
N LEU A 66 -11.21 15.54 -1.98
CA LEU A 66 -11.16 14.61 -0.86
C LEU A 66 -12.43 13.72 -0.90
N SER A 67 -12.26 12.42 -0.71
CA SER A 67 -13.38 11.48 -0.73
C SER A 67 -14.21 11.63 0.54
N SER A 68 -15.53 11.74 0.37
CA SER A 68 -16.50 11.77 1.48
C SER A 68 -17.06 10.39 1.81
N THR A 69 -16.60 9.34 1.12
CA THR A 69 -17.10 7.97 1.26
C THR A 69 -15.99 6.96 1.51
N LEU A 70 -14.78 7.20 1.00
CA LEU A 70 -13.61 6.34 1.17
C LEU A 70 -12.65 6.93 2.18
N GLY A 71 -12.03 6.06 2.99
CA GLY A 71 -11.03 6.49 3.98
C GLY A 71 -11.60 7.25 5.17
N LEU A 72 -12.92 7.17 5.44
CA LEU A 72 -13.55 7.87 6.57
C LEU A 72 -13.00 7.43 7.94
N THR A 73 -12.47 6.20 8.02
CA THR A 73 -11.89 5.62 9.23
C THR A 73 -10.35 5.61 9.21
N PHE A 74 -9.74 6.27 8.22
CA PHE A 74 -8.30 6.37 8.14
C PHE A 74 -7.76 7.23 9.28
N PRO A 75 -6.62 6.85 9.88
CA PRO A 75 -5.95 7.68 10.87
C PRO A 75 -5.42 8.97 10.22
N THR A 76 -5.04 9.94 11.06
CA THR A 76 -4.33 11.13 10.61
C THR A 76 -3.07 10.75 9.83
N GLY A 77 -2.82 11.43 8.71
CA GLY A 77 -1.67 11.19 7.85
C GLY A 77 -1.94 10.28 6.66
N ILE A 78 -3.17 9.79 6.45
CA ILE A 78 -3.57 9.14 5.19
C ILE A 78 -4.97 9.61 4.75
N GLN A 79 -5.12 9.88 3.46
CA GLN A 79 -6.33 10.43 2.86
C GLN A 79 -6.60 9.80 1.49
N VAL A 80 -7.88 9.68 1.13
CA VAL A 80 -8.30 9.26 -0.20
C VAL A 80 -8.89 10.45 -0.94
N TYR A 81 -8.40 10.69 -2.15
CA TYR A 81 -8.94 11.64 -3.10
C TYR A 81 -9.58 10.88 -4.25
N GLN A 82 -10.62 11.46 -4.82
CA GLN A 82 -11.32 10.93 -5.97
C GLN A 82 -11.45 11.98 -7.06
N PHE A 83 -11.33 11.53 -8.30
CA PHE A 83 -11.65 12.28 -9.51
C PHE A 83 -12.80 11.55 -10.18
N ASP A 84 -13.88 12.28 -10.48
CA ASP A 84 -15.08 11.70 -11.11
C ASP A 84 -15.70 12.73 -12.05
N THR A 85 -14.89 13.21 -12.98
CA THR A 85 -15.25 14.30 -13.90
C THR A 85 -14.72 14.00 -15.31
N THR A 86 -14.97 14.90 -16.27
CA THR A 86 -14.50 14.75 -17.65
C THR A 86 -13.02 15.10 -17.78
N TYR A 87 -12.23 14.18 -18.30
CA TYR A 87 -10.84 14.39 -18.68
C TYR A 87 -10.66 14.05 -20.16
N MET A 88 -10.13 15.00 -20.95
CA MET A 88 -9.94 14.84 -22.40
C MET A 88 -11.19 14.33 -23.13
N GLY A 89 -12.36 14.89 -22.80
CA GLY A 89 -13.65 14.55 -23.41
C GLY A 89 -14.26 13.22 -22.96
N ARG A 90 -13.69 12.55 -21.94
CA ARG A 90 -14.22 11.29 -21.41
C ARG A 90 -14.52 11.39 -19.92
N THR A 91 -15.68 10.89 -19.50
CA THR A 91 -15.98 10.67 -18.09
C THR A 91 -14.93 9.72 -17.51
N THR A 92 -14.17 10.21 -16.53
CA THR A 92 -13.05 9.48 -15.93
C THR A 92 -13.28 9.38 -14.44
N LYS A 93 -13.18 8.15 -13.92
CA LYS A 93 -13.17 7.87 -12.48
C LYS A 93 -11.78 7.41 -12.07
N ALA A 94 -11.15 8.11 -11.15
CA ALA A 94 -9.82 7.78 -10.63
C ALA A 94 -9.75 8.03 -9.12
N PHE A 95 -8.80 7.34 -8.48
CA PHE A 95 -8.58 7.41 -7.04
C PHE A 95 -7.10 7.68 -6.76
N CYS A 96 -6.83 8.43 -5.69
CA CYS A 96 -5.48 8.70 -5.20
C CYS A 96 -5.48 8.50 -3.69
N VAL A 97 -4.57 7.66 -3.20
CA VAL A 97 -4.29 7.54 -1.78
C VAL A 97 -3.02 8.34 -1.50
N ALA A 98 -3.14 9.35 -0.66
CA ALA A 98 -2.01 10.13 -0.18
C ALA A 98 -1.73 9.74 1.26
N PHE A 99 -0.45 9.53 1.58
CA PHE A 99 -0.03 9.32 2.97
C PHE A 99 1.23 10.14 3.27
N ASP A 100 1.36 10.57 4.52
CA ASP A 100 2.58 11.17 5.04
C ASP A 100 3.60 10.06 5.30
N SER A 101 4.59 9.96 4.41
CA SER A 101 5.67 8.96 4.50
C SER A 101 6.62 9.16 5.66
N ARG A 102 6.57 10.32 6.35
CA ARG A 102 7.32 10.56 7.59
C ARG A 102 6.53 10.20 8.85
N ASN A 103 5.23 9.93 8.74
CA ASN A 103 4.44 9.44 9.86
C ASN A 103 4.76 7.97 10.13
N THR A 104 5.47 7.70 11.22
CA THR A 104 5.93 6.34 11.59
C THR A 104 4.80 5.40 12.00
N ASN A 105 3.56 5.88 12.13
CA ASN A 105 2.38 5.01 12.33
C ASN A 105 1.83 4.45 11.02
N LEU A 106 2.36 4.90 9.88
CA LEU A 106 1.97 4.46 8.54
C LEU A 106 3.18 3.85 7.84
N GLU A 107 2.96 2.71 7.20
CA GLU A 107 4.03 1.97 6.54
C GLU A 107 3.79 1.88 5.04
N PHE A 108 4.84 2.15 4.26
CA PHE A 108 4.91 1.80 2.86
C PHE A 108 5.64 0.46 2.69
N LYS A 109 4.87 -0.60 2.43
CA LYS A 109 5.39 -1.97 2.36
C LYS A 109 5.23 -2.57 0.96
N PRO A 110 6.25 -2.51 0.10
CA PRO A 110 6.26 -3.28 -1.14
C PRO A 110 6.44 -4.77 -0.80
N VAL A 111 5.50 -5.59 -1.28
CA VAL A 111 5.47 -7.04 -1.05
C VAL A 111 5.54 -7.79 -2.37
N MET A 112 6.14 -8.98 -2.35
CA MET A 112 6.17 -9.91 -3.49
C MET A 112 5.53 -11.23 -3.06
N ALA A 113 4.67 -11.79 -3.91
CA ALA A 113 4.16 -13.14 -3.73
C ALA A 113 5.02 -14.14 -4.53
N ALA A 114 5.12 -15.37 -4.01
CA ALA A 114 5.77 -16.48 -4.71
C ALA A 114 4.96 -16.93 -5.93
N THR A 115 3.65 -16.69 -5.95
CA THR A 115 2.76 -16.98 -7.06
C THR A 115 1.98 -15.74 -7.47
N ALA A 116 1.61 -15.65 -8.76
CA ALA A 116 0.75 -14.59 -9.26
C ALA A 116 -0.54 -14.51 -8.42
N THR A 117 -0.85 -13.33 -7.91
CA THR A 117 -2.00 -13.11 -7.02
C THR A 117 -2.59 -11.70 -7.19
N THR A 118 -3.77 -11.47 -6.64
CA THR A 118 -4.49 -10.20 -6.76
C THR A 118 -4.16 -9.25 -5.59
N PRO A 119 -4.30 -7.92 -5.77
CA PRO A 119 -4.20 -6.96 -4.66
C PRO A 119 -5.16 -7.27 -3.51
N THR A 120 -6.38 -7.74 -3.79
CA THR A 120 -7.34 -8.16 -2.75
C THR A 120 -6.83 -9.34 -1.93
N ALA A 121 -6.17 -10.31 -2.57
CA ALA A 121 -5.59 -11.44 -1.86
C ALA A 121 -4.41 -11.00 -0.97
N PHE A 122 -3.56 -10.08 -1.43
CA PHE A 122 -2.53 -9.45 -0.60
C PHE A 122 -3.13 -8.71 0.60
N TYR A 123 -4.14 -7.88 0.35
CA TYR A 123 -4.84 -7.14 1.39
C TYR A 123 -5.37 -8.07 2.48
N ASN A 124 -5.99 -9.18 2.10
CA ASN A 124 -6.57 -10.14 3.06
C ASN A 124 -5.53 -10.98 3.80
N ALA A 125 -4.36 -11.22 3.19
CA ALA A 125 -3.31 -12.06 3.77
C ALA A 125 -2.32 -11.29 4.65
N GLU A 126 -2.24 -9.96 4.50
CA GLU A 126 -1.32 -9.13 5.27
C GLU A 126 -1.72 -9.09 6.76
N PRO A 127 -0.83 -9.46 7.68
CA PRO A 127 -1.10 -9.32 9.11
C PRO A 127 -1.14 -7.85 9.51
N GLY A 128 -2.24 -7.41 10.12
CA GLY A 128 -2.39 -6.06 10.65
C GLY A 128 -3.49 -5.26 9.95
N VAL A 129 -3.41 -3.93 10.05
CA VAL A 129 -4.38 -3.03 9.45
C VAL A 129 -3.85 -2.54 8.10
N VAL A 130 -4.47 -2.97 7.02
CA VAL A 130 -4.16 -2.50 5.67
C VAL A 130 -5.12 -1.37 5.32
N TYR A 131 -4.61 -0.16 5.10
CA TYR A 131 -5.45 0.97 4.70
C TYR A 131 -5.66 1.02 3.19
N ALA A 132 -4.65 0.65 2.40
CA ALA A 132 -4.72 0.63 0.95
C ALA A 132 -3.79 -0.43 0.37
N CYS A 133 -4.19 -1.04 -0.75
CA CYS A 133 -3.38 -1.98 -1.51
C CYS A 133 -3.57 -1.70 -3.01
N ILE A 134 -2.47 -1.62 -3.76
CA ILE A 134 -2.46 -1.42 -5.21
C ILE A 134 -1.52 -2.44 -5.85
N ASN A 135 -1.74 -2.74 -7.14
CA ASN A 135 -0.75 -3.52 -7.89
C ASN A 135 0.57 -2.74 -8.01
N GLY A 136 1.68 -3.47 -7.97
CA GLY A 136 3.03 -2.91 -8.09
C GLY A 136 3.59 -3.01 -9.52
N GLY A 137 4.84 -3.46 -9.61
CA GLY A 137 5.59 -3.54 -10.86
C GLY A 137 5.12 -4.62 -11.84
N PHE A 138 5.80 -4.65 -13.00
CA PHE A 138 5.58 -5.63 -14.07
C PHE A 138 6.13 -7.02 -13.72
N PHE A 139 5.43 -8.05 -14.17
CA PHE A 139 5.76 -9.46 -13.96
C PHE A 139 5.24 -10.33 -15.12
N SER A 140 5.67 -11.59 -15.18
CA SER A 140 5.08 -12.64 -16.04
C SER A 140 5.04 -13.97 -15.28
N GLY A 141 3.87 -14.59 -15.24
CA GLY A 141 3.64 -15.75 -14.37
C GLY A 141 4.02 -15.41 -12.93
N ASN A 142 4.94 -16.17 -12.35
CA ASN A 142 5.42 -15.97 -10.99
C ASN A 142 6.72 -15.13 -10.90
N GLN A 143 7.21 -14.62 -12.03
CA GLN A 143 8.49 -13.89 -12.08
C GLN A 143 8.28 -12.37 -12.17
N SER A 144 8.85 -11.64 -11.22
CA SER A 144 8.89 -10.17 -11.28
C SER A 144 9.95 -9.70 -12.27
N PHE A 145 9.65 -8.61 -12.99
CA PHE A 145 10.61 -7.88 -13.81
C PHE A 145 10.98 -6.52 -13.21
N SER A 146 10.45 -6.23 -12.02
CA SER A 146 10.55 -4.94 -11.34
C SER A 146 11.17 -5.12 -9.97
N THR A 147 11.98 -4.14 -9.56
CA THR A 147 12.58 -4.15 -8.23
C THR A 147 11.52 -4.19 -7.13
N VAL A 148 11.64 -5.15 -6.23
CA VAL A 148 10.92 -5.22 -4.95
C VAL A 148 11.96 -5.32 -3.86
N LYS A 149 12.07 -4.28 -3.05
CA LYS A 149 12.99 -4.22 -1.90
C LYS A 149 12.25 -3.65 -0.71
N TYR A 150 12.35 -4.32 0.43
CA TYR A 150 11.78 -3.87 1.69
C TYR A 150 12.72 -4.24 2.84
N ASN A 151 12.88 -3.32 3.80
CA ASN A 151 13.77 -3.48 4.95
C ASN A 151 15.16 -4.06 4.60
N ASN A 152 15.81 -3.40 3.63
CA ASN A 152 17.10 -3.78 3.05
C ASN A 152 17.17 -5.16 2.34
N THR A 153 16.06 -5.89 2.22
CA THR A 153 16.01 -7.20 1.56
C THR A 153 15.43 -7.06 0.15
N VAL A 154 16.16 -7.53 -0.86
CA VAL A 154 15.71 -7.55 -2.26
C VAL A 154 14.97 -8.86 -2.53
N SER A 155 13.65 -8.79 -2.70
CA SER A 155 12.82 -9.93 -3.10
C SER A 155 12.85 -10.17 -4.61
N ALA A 156 13.00 -9.10 -5.39
CA ALA A 156 13.21 -9.19 -6.84
C ALA A 156 14.07 -8.02 -7.34
N PRO A 157 15.02 -8.26 -8.26
CA PRO A 157 15.68 -7.19 -8.99
C PRO A 157 14.84 -6.72 -10.17
N ASN A 158 15.11 -5.51 -10.67
CA ASN A 158 14.73 -5.15 -12.04
C ASN A 158 15.37 -6.12 -13.02
N VAL A 159 14.72 -6.38 -14.16
CA VAL A 159 15.35 -7.12 -15.26
C VAL A 159 16.65 -6.41 -15.69
N LYS A 160 17.76 -7.15 -15.60
CA LYS A 160 19.12 -6.60 -15.82
C LYS A 160 19.49 -6.55 -17.30
N ALA A 161 18.90 -7.40 -18.13
CA ALA A 161 19.12 -7.44 -19.56
C ALA A 161 17.85 -7.86 -20.31
N LEU A 162 17.63 -7.27 -21.50
CA LEU A 162 16.61 -7.68 -22.45
C LEU A 162 17.29 -8.17 -23.71
N THR A 163 16.92 -9.36 -24.18
CA THR A 163 17.37 -9.88 -25.47
C THR A 163 16.55 -9.25 -26.59
N ARG A 164 17.22 -8.65 -27.57
CA ARG A 164 16.62 -8.08 -28.79
C ARG A 164 17.45 -8.46 -30.01
N THR A 165 16.82 -8.57 -31.17
CA THR A 165 17.53 -8.80 -32.43
C THR A 165 18.20 -7.51 -32.91
N PHE A 166 19.50 -7.57 -33.19
CA PHE A 166 20.28 -6.50 -33.82
C PHE A 166 21.18 -7.13 -34.88
N ASN A 167 21.10 -6.65 -36.12
CA ASN A 167 21.81 -7.22 -37.28
C ASN A 167 21.64 -8.75 -37.41
N GLY A 168 20.41 -9.23 -37.24
CA GLY A 168 20.09 -10.66 -37.32
C GLY A 168 20.50 -11.50 -36.12
N ASN A 169 21.15 -10.92 -35.11
CA ASN A 169 21.67 -11.64 -33.95
C ASN A 169 20.95 -11.25 -32.65
N ASN A 170 20.75 -12.22 -31.76
CA ASN A 170 20.24 -11.96 -30.42
C ASN A 170 21.30 -11.22 -29.60
N THR A 171 20.96 -10.02 -29.17
CA THR A 171 21.85 -9.06 -28.51
C THR A 171 21.25 -8.61 -27.18
N SER A 172 22.07 -8.48 -26.13
CA SER A 172 21.63 -8.02 -24.81
C SER A 172 21.62 -6.49 -24.72
N TYR A 173 20.53 -5.93 -24.23
CA TYR A 173 20.37 -4.51 -23.91
C TYR A 173 20.18 -4.35 -22.41
N PHE A 174 20.80 -3.36 -21.80
CA PHE A 174 20.86 -3.17 -20.34
C PHE A 174 20.08 -1.93 -19.91
N PRO A 175 18.74 -2.02 -19.74
CA PRO A 175 17.92 -0.88 -19.37
C PRO A 175 18.07 -0.55 -17.89
N THR A 176 18.22 0.74 -17.57
CA THR A 176 17.80 1.25 -16.25
C THR A 176 16.28 1.31 -16.22
N ARG A 177 15.67 1.14 -15.05
CA ARG A 177 14.21 1.28 -14.88
C ARG A 177 13.89 2.27 -13.78
N ALA A 178 12.80 3.01 -13.95
CA ALA A 178 12.32 3.91 -12.91
C ALA A 178 11.90 3.07 -11.69
N ALA A 179 12.30 3.53 -10.51
CA ALA A 179 11.85 2.99 -9.24
C ALA A 179 11.42 4.14 -8.33
N PHE A 180 10.41 3.87 -7.51
CA PHE A 180 9.98 4.71 -6.42
C PHE A 180 10.22 3.98 -5.10
N GLY A 181 10.64 4.70 -4.08
CA GLY A 181 10.81 4.15 -2.74
C GLY A 181 10.80 5.22 -1.67
N VAL A 182 10.59 4.77 -0.44
CA VAL A 182 10.69 5.58 0.77
C VAL A 182 11.92 5.09 1.54
N ASN A 183 12.83 6.00 1.90
CA ASN A 183 14.02 5.63 2.67
C ASN A 183 13.69 5.46 4.18
N SER A 184 14.69 5.08 4.98
CA SER A 184 14.51 4.88 6.43
C SER A 184 14.14 6.15 7.22
N THR A 185 14.31 7.34 6.64
CA THR A 185 13.88 8.62 7.25
C THR A 185 12.48 9.04 6.80
N GLY A 186 11.75 8.17 6.10
CA GLY A 186 10.43 8.48 5.55
C GLY A 186 10.45 9.42 4.35
N ALA A 187 11.62 9.68 3.74
CA ALA A 187 11.71 10.55 2.57
C ALA A 187 11.45 9.74 1.29
N PRO A 188 10.46 10.14 0.48
CA PRO A 188 10.21 9.51 -0.81
C PRO A 188 11.26 9.93 -1.84
N SER A 189 11.57 9.03 -2.77
CA SER A 189 12.48 9.29 -3.89
C SER A 189 12.05 8.51 -5.13
N ALA A 190 12.36 9.05 -6.30
CA ALA A 190 12.21 8.37 -7.57
C ALA A 190 13.50 8.56 -8.40
N ALA A 191 13.97 7.49 -9.02
CA ALA A 191 15.18 7.52 -9.83
C ALA A 191 15.15 6.43 -10.91
N TRP A 192 15.98 6.59 -11.94
CA TRP A 192 16.36 5.48 -12.81
C TRP A 192 17.38 4.63 -12.06
N ILE A 193 17.13 3.33 -11.92
CA ILE A 193 18.02 2.43 -11.19
C ILE A 193 18.50 1.27 -12.03
N TYR A 194 19.65 0.71 -11.64
CA TYR A 194 20.20 -0.54 -12.17
C TYR A 194 20.83 -1.36 -11.04
N HIS A 195 20.69 -2.69 -11.11
CA HIS A 195 21.35 -3.61 -10.19
C HIS A 195 22.72 -3.97 -10.73
N VAL A 196 23.79 -3.53 -10.06
CA VAL A 196 25.17 -3.63 -10.54
C VAL A 196 25.84 -4.89 -9.98
N GLY A 197 26.77 -5.46 -10.75
CA GLY A 197 27.56 -6.63 -10.35
C GLY A 197 26.81 -7.95 -10.52
N THR A 198 27.35 -9.02 -9.93
CA THR A 198 26.78 -10.38 -10.02
C THR A 198 25.59 -10.58 -9.08
N GLY A 199 25.52 -9.83 -7.98
CA GLY A 199 24.41 -9.84 -7.04
C GLY A 199 23.23 -8.95 -7.43
N ASN A 200 22.27 -8.85 -6.50
CA ASN A 200 21.05 -8.02 -6.65
C ASN A 200 20.97 -6.88 -5.63
N ASP A 201 21.85 -6.80 -4.64
CA ASP A 201 21.72 -5.82 -3.55
C ASP A 201 22.35 -4.46 -3.88
N LEU A 202 23.36 -4.44 -4.75
CA LEU A 202 24.01 -3.21 -5.18
C LEU A 202 23.13 -2.51 -6.24
N ILE A 203 22.51 -1.41 -5.85
CA ILE A 203 21.59 -0.64 -6.70
C ILE A 203 22.12 0.78 -6.81
N TYR A 204 22.38 1.23 -8.03
CA TYR A 204 22.77 2.61 -8.32
C TYR A 204 21.62 3.39 -8.93
N SER A 205 21.57 4.68 -8.62
CA SER A 205 20.64 5.66 -9.20
C SER A 205 21.34 6.47 -10.28
N TYR A 206 20.62 6.74 -11.37
CA TYR A 206 21.07 7.47 -12.53
C TYR A 206 20.14 8.66 -12.79
N PRO A 207 20.66 9.83 -13.21
CA PRO A 207 19.85 11.02 -13.47
C PRO A 207 18.97 10.89 -14.73
N ILE A 208 19.39 10.06 -15.69
CA ILE A 208 18.69 9.79 -16.95
C ILE A 208 18.63 8.29 -17.20
N PRO A 209 17.66 7.78 -17.98
CA PRO A 209 17.63 6.37 -18.32
C PRO A 209 18.82 5.99 -19.22
N SER A 210 19.25 4.74 -19.15
CA SER A 210 20.20 4.15 -20.09
C SER A 210 19.70 4.37 -21.53
N PRO A 211 20.48 5.01 -22.42
CA PRO A 211 20.02 5.49 -23.72
C PRO A 211 19.96 4.37 -24.78
N ASN A 212 19.50 3.17 -24.39
CA ASN A 212 19.25 2.07 -25.29
C ASN A 212 18.09 2.38 -26.24
N ALA A 213 18.28 2.12 -27.53
CA ALA A 213 17.28 2.35 -28.57
C ALA A 213 17.13 1.11 -29.47
N LEU A 214 15.92 0.94 -30.03
CA LEU A 214 15.65 -0.10 -31.03
C LEU A 214 16.52 0.12 -32.27
N ASN A 215 17.06 -0.98 -32.81
CA ASN A 215 17.92 -1.00 -34.01
C ASN A 215 19.23 -0.21 -33.89
N VAL A 216 19.62 0.20 -32.68
CA VAL A 216 20.93 0.80 -32.37
C VAL A 216 21.75 -0.20 -31.57
N ALA A 217 23.08 -0.22 -31.74
CA ALA A 217 23.95 -1.06 -30.93
C ALA A 217 23.70 -0.84 -29.42
N PRO A 218 23.74 -1.91 -28.59
CA PRO A 218 23.45 -1.80 -27.17
C PRO A 218 24.47 -0.88 -26.48
N GLN A 219 23.98 -0.12 -25.51
CA GLN A 219 24.85 0.63 -24.62
C GLN A 219 25.64 -0.31 -23.71
N ALA A 220 26.74 0.18 -23.15
CA ALA A 220 27.48 -0.54 -22.13
C ALA A 220 26.59 -0.85 -20.91
N ILE A 221 26.96 -1.90 -20.18
CA ILE A 221 26.31 -2.23 -18.90
C ILE A 221 26.50 -1.05 -17.94
N PRO A 222 25.44 -0.53 -17.29
CA PRO A 222 25.58 0.51 -16.28
C PRO A 222 26.49 0.05 -15.13
N THR A 223 27.43 0.91 -14.73
CA THR A 223 28.43 0.66 -13.69
C THR A 223 28.27 1.55 -12.48
#